data_AF-A0A7C2TKL4-F1
#
_entry.id   AF-A0A7C2TKL4-F1
#
_cell.length_a   1.000
_cell.length_b   1.000
_cell.length_c   1.000
_cell.angle_alpha   90.00
_cell.angle_beta   90.00
_cell.angle_gamma   90.00
#
_symmetry.space_group_name_H-M   'P 1'
#
loop_
_entity.id
_entity.type
_entity.pdbx_description
1 polymer ?
#
loop_
_entity_poly.entity_id
_entity_poly.type
_entity_poly.pdbx_seq_one_letter_code
_entity_poly.pdbx_strand_id
1 'polypeptide(L)'
;MSAESLTLAAGALLSLAFSYIPGLADAYAGLDGVQKRLVMLALLVLVAVASFGLSCLGWGSALGISLACDQAGALGLLRTLLLALIANQSTYLISPQRRS
;
A
#
# COMPACT_ATOMS: atom_id res chain seq x y z
N MET A 1 5.01 0.39 15.36
CA MET A 1 4.32 -0.62 14.55
C MET A 1 5.35 -1.59 13.98
N SER A 2 5.24 -2.90 14.21
CA SER A 2 6.09 -3.89 13.54
C SER A 2 5.58 -4.15 12.12
N ALA A 3 6.46 -4.58 11.21
CA ALA A 3 6.09 -4.90 9.83
C ALA A 3 5.01 -6.01 9.75
N GLU A 4 5.01 -6.92 10.72
CA GLU A 4 4.04 -8.02 10.81
C GLU A 4 2.62 -7.52 11.06
N SER A 5 2.41 -6.65 12.05
CA SER A 5 1.08 -6.11 12.36
C SER A 5 0.49 -5.32 11.19
N LEU A 6 1.35 -4.59 10.48
CA LEU A 6 0.97 -3.81 9.31
C LEU A 6 0.56 -4.71 8.14
N THR A 7 1.32 -5.80 7.92
CA THR A 7 1.02 -6.80 6.88
C THR A 7 -0.29 -7.53 7.19
N LEU A 8 -0.53 -7.91 8.45
CA LEU A 8 -1.77 -8.54 8.90
C LEU A 8 -2.98 -7.62 8.68
N ALA A 9 -2.90 -6.36 9.12
CA ALA A 9 -3.96 -5.39 8.97
C ALA A 9 -4.26 -5.10 7.49
N ALA A 10 -3.22 -4.89 6.68
CA ALA A 10 -3.36 -4.63 5.25
C ALA A 10 -3.97 -5.84 4.51
N GLY A 11 -3.52 -7.07 4.83
CA GLY A 11 -4.07 -8.30 4.26
C GLY A 11 -5.56 -8.50 4.60
N ALA A 12 -5.93 -8.27 5.87
CA ALA A 12 -7.32 -8.36 6.32
C ALA A 12 -8.21 -7.32 5.61
N LEU A 13 -7.76 -6.05 5.55
CA LEU A 13 -8.50 -4.98 4.89
C LEU A 13 -8.67 -5.22 3.39
N LEU A 14 -7.61 -5.64 2.69
CA LEU A 14 -7.67 -5.97 1.27
C LEU A 14 -8.61 -7.14 1.01
N SER A 15 -8.53 -8.19 1.84
CA SER A 15 -9.44 -9.34 1.72
C SER A 15 -10.89 -8.90 1.89
N LEU A 16 -11.19 -8.08 2.90
CA LEU A 16 -12.54 -7.56 3.11
C LEU A 16 -12.98 -6.68 1.94
N ALA A 17 -12.11 -5.80 1.43
CA ALA A 17 -12.42 -4.94 0.31
C ALA A 17 -12.79 -5.76 -0.94
N PHE A 18 -12.00 -6.77 -1.29
CA PHE A 18 -12.29 -7.63 -2.44
C PHE A 18 -13.52 -8.53 -2.24
N SER A 19 -13.86 -8.91 -1.00
CA SER A 19 -15.04 -9.73 -0.71
C SER A 19 -16.35 -8.94 -0.64
N TYR A 20 -16.34 -7.72 -0.11
CA TYR A 20 -17.55 -6.94 0.17
C TYR A 20 -17.86 -5.86 -0.87
N ILE A 21 -16.90 -5.46 -1.70
CA ILE A 21 -17.14 -4.48 -2.76
C ILE A 21 -17.48 -5.23 -4.06
N PRO A 22 -18.76 -5.31 -4.45
CA PRO A 22 -19.17 -6.04 -5.64
C PRO A 22 -18.52 -5.43 -6.89
N GLY A 23 -17.97 -6.27 -7.77
CA GLY A 23 -17.32 -5.86 -9.00
C GLY A 23 -15.89 -5.33 -8.86
N LEU A 24 -15.35 -5.14 -7.64
CA LEU A 24 -13.96 -4.70 -7.46
C LEU A 24 -12.96 -5.77 -7.93
N ALA A 25 -13.22 -7.04 -7.60
CA ALA A 25 -12.38 -8.15 -8.01
C ALA A 25 -12.37 -8.33 -9.54
N ASP A 26 -13.54 -8.23 -10.18
CA ASP A 26 -13.68 -8.36 -11.63
C ASP A 26 -13.05 -7.17 -12.37
N ALA A 27 -13.28 -5.94 -11.88
CA ALA A 27 -12.65 -4.74 -12.40
C ALA A 27 -11.12 -4.83 -12.28
N TYR A 28 -10.60 -5.28 -11.14
CA TYR A 28 -9.17 -5.50 -10.96
C TYR A 28 -8.66 -6.62 -11.87
N ALA A 29 -9.40 -7.71 -12.06
CA ALA A 29 -9.01 -8.84 -12.91
C ALA A 29 -8.86 -8.43 -14.39
N GLY A 30 -9.73 -7.55 -14.89
CA GLY A 30 -9.72 -7.04 -16.27
C GLY A 30 -8.56 -6.09 -16.61
N LEU A 31 -7.83 -5.60 -15.61
CA LEU A 31 -6.66 -4.74 -15.83
C LEU A 31 -5.46 -5.53 -16.37
N ASP A 32 -4.69 -4.90 -17.24
CA ASP A 32 -3.40 -5.42 -17.69
C ASP A 32 -2.35 -5.41 -16.56
N GLY A 33 -1.20 -6.04 -16.79
CA GLY A 33 -0.14 -6.16 -15.79
C GLY A 33 0.37 -4.82 -15.28
N VAL A 34 0.45 -3.80 -16.15
CA VAL A 34 0.94 -2.46 -15.82
C VAL A 34 -0.11 -1.67 -15.03
N GLN A 35 -1.37 -1.75 -15.45
CA GLN A 35 -2.50 -1.11 -14.79
C GLN A 35 -2.68 -1.62 -13.36
N LYS A 36 -2.62 -2.95 -13.14
CA LYS A 36 -2.68 -3.55 -11.79
C LYS A 36 -1.61 -2.98 -10.85
N ARG A 37 -0.41 -2.73 -11.38
CA ARG A 37 0.71 -2.17 -10.62
C ARG A 37 0.52 -0.71 -10.26
N LEU A 38 0.00 0.07 -11.19
CA LEU A 38 -0.34 1.47 -10.93
C LEU A 38 -1.43 1.57 -9.87
N VAL A 39 -2.43 0.68 -9.90
CA VAL A 39 -3.45 0.61 -8.84
C VAL A 39 -2.84 0.26 -7.49
N MET A 40 -1.99 -0.77 -7.41
CA MET A 40 -1.30 -1.11 -6.15
C MET A 40 -0.42 0.04 -5.64
N LEU A 41 0.28 0.74 -6.54
CA LEU A 41 1.10 1.89 -6.18
C LEU A 41 0.25 3.05 -5.66
N ALA A 42 -0.86 3.36 -6.33
CA ALA A 42 -1.80 4.40 -5.89
C ALA A 42 -2.37 4.08 -4.51
N LEU A 43 -2.76 2.84 -4.25
CA LEU A 43 -3.22 2.38 -2.94
C LEU A 43 -2.13 2.53 -1.87
N LEU A 44 -0.89 2.18 -2.20
CA LEU A 44 0.24 2.29 -1.27
C LEU A 44 0.56 3.75 -0.93
N VAL A 45 0.50 4.66 -1.92
CA VAL A 45 0.61 6.11 -1.69
C VAL A 45 -0.55 6.62 -0.84
N LEU A 46 -1.78 6.19 -1.11
CA LEU A 46 -2.95 6.60 -0.35
C LEU A 46 -2.85 6.17 1.12
N VAL A 47 -2.45 4.93 1.39
CA VAL A 47 -2.23 4.43 2.76
C VAL A 47 -1.10 5.19 3.45
N ALA A 48 -0.01 5.49 2.74
CA ALA A 48 1.10 6.28 3.27
C ALA A 48 0.66 7.69 3.68
N VAL A 49 -0.04 8.41 2.78
CA VAL A 49 -0.57 9.76 3.05
C VAL A 49 -1.60 9.73 4.17
N ALA A 50 -2.53 8.76 4.18
CA ALA A 50 -3.51 8.61 5.23
C ALA A 50 -2.84 8.35 6.59
N SER A 51 -1.83 7.47 6.63
CA SER A 51 -1.08 7.16 7.86
C SER A 51 -0.34 8.40 8.39
N PHE A 52 0.30 9.16 7.51
CA PHE A 52 0.96 10.41 7.88
C PHE A 52 -0.04 11.46 8.37
N GLY A 53 -1.17 11.63 7.67
CA GLY A 53 -2.25 12.53 8.08
C GLY A 53 -2.82 12.15 9.46
N LEU A 54 -3.10 10.87 9.69
CA LEU A 54 -3.56 10.33 10.97
C LEU A 54 -2.55 10.56 12.09
N SER A 55 -1.25 10.39 11.82
CA SER A 55 -0.18 10.76 12.75
C SER A 55 -0.19 12.25 13.08
N CYS A 56 -0.41 13.12 12.10
CA CYS A 56 -0.48 14.57 12.31
C CYS A 56 -1.74 15.03 13.04
N LEU A 57 -2.84 14.30 12.94
CA LEU A 57 -4.08 14.56 13.69
C LEU A 57 -4.03 14.03 15.14
N GLY A 58 -2.90 13.44 15.56
CA GLY A 58 -2.73 12.86 16.89
C GLY A 58 -3.41 11.50 17.08
N TRP A 59 -3.99 10.93 16.02
CA TRP A 59 -4.67 9.63 16.04
C TRP A 59 -3.70 8.47 15.76
N GLY A 60 -2.46 8.77 15.39
CA GLY A 60 -1.44 7.76 15.10
C GLY A 60 -1.20 6.81 16.27
N SER A 61 -1.14 7.31 17.51
CA SER A 61 -0.92 6.48 18.71
C SER A 61 -2.09 5.53 19.00
N ALA A 62 -3.34 5.98 18.81
CA ALA A 62 -4.54 5.16 18.97
C ALA A 62 -4.63 4.01 17.96
N LEU A 63 -4.03 4.20 16.78
CA LEU A 63 -3.97 3.20 15.70
C LEU A 63 -2.65 2.42 15.66
N GLY A 64 -1.77 2.61 16.64
CA GLY A 64 -0.46 1.93 16.71
C GLY A 64 0.57 2.38 15.67
N ILE A 65 0.30 3.48 14.96
CA ILE A 65 1.15 4.06 13.93
C ILE A 65 2.29 4.83 14.60
N SER A 66 3.52 4.31 14.46
CA SER A 66 4.73 4.91 15.03
C SER A 66 5.42 5.85 14.04
N LEU A 67 4.65 6.64 13.30
CA LEU A 67 5.16 7.59 12.31
C LEU A 67 5.13 8.99 12.92
N ALA A 68 6.30 9.63 13.01
CA ALA A 68 6.40 11.01 13.48
C ALA A 68 5.80 11.97 12.44
N CYS A 69 5.00 12.93 12.91
CA CYS A 69 4.54 14.05 12.09
C CYS A 69 5.61 15.16 12.07
N ASP A 70 6.74 14.87 11.45
CA ASP A 70 7.84 15.81 11.28
C ASP A 70 8.53 15.59 9.93
N GLN A 71 9.54 16.42 9.62
CA GLN A 71 10.30 16.32 8.38
C GLN A 71 11.01 14.96 8.26
N ALA A 72 11.49 14.40 9.37
CA ALA A 72 12.17 13.11 9.38
C ALA A 72 11.21 11.96 9.04
N GLY A 73 10.01 11.96 9.60
CA GLY A 73 8.95 11.00 9.31
C GLY A 73 8.47 11.09 7.87
N ALA A 74 8.29 12.30 7.33
CA ALA A 74 7.92 12.51 5.94
C ALA A 74 9.01 12.00 4.97
N LEU A 75 10.28 12.30 5.25
CA LEU A 75 11.41 11.83 4.43
C LEU A 75 11.57 10.31 4.51
N GLY A 76 11.38 9.73 5.70
CA GLY A 76 11.39 8.29 5.92
C GLY A 76 10.27 7.58 5.14
N LEU A 77 9.06 8.14 5.16
CA LEU A 77 7.93 7.62 4.39
C LEU A 77 8.18 7.71 2.88
N LEU A 78 8.71 8.83 2.39
CA LEU A 78 9.09 8.99 0.99
C LEU A 78 10.14 7.96 0.56
N ARG A 79 11.16 7.73 1.39
CA ARG A 79 12.18 6.70 1.13
C ARG A 79 11.55 5.31 1.06
N THR A 80 10.64 4.98 1.96
CA THR A 80 9.91 3.71 1.93
C THR A 80 9.04 3.57 0.68
N LEU A 81 8.35 4.64 0.25
CA LEU A 81 7.58 4.65 -1.01
C LEU A 81 8.48 4.37 -2.22
N LEU A 82 9.65 5.00 -2.30
CA LEU A 82 10.61 4.76 -3.38
C LEU A 82 11.13 3.33 -3.36
N LEU A 83 11.48 2.79 -2.19
CA LEU A 83 11.90 1.39 -2.05
C LEU A 83 10.79 0.42 -2.44
N ALA A 84 9.55 0.69 -2.05
CA ALA A 84 8.39 -0.12 -2.44
C ALA A 84 8.14 -0.07 -3.95
N LEU A 85 8.34 1.08 -4.59
CA LEU A 85 8.24 1.23 -6.05
C LEU A 85 9.30 0.39 -6.75
N ILE A 86 10.56 0.50 -6.33
CA ILE A 86 11.68 -0.28 -6.88
C ILE A 86 11.41 -1.78 -6.70
N ALA A 87 10.97 -2.20 -5.50
CA ALA A 87 10.63 -3.59 -5.21
C ALA A 87 9.46 -4.08 -6.09
N ASN A 88 8.38 -3.32 -6.19
CA ASN A 88 7.23 -3.69 -7.00
C ASN A 88 7.64 -3.86 -8.47
N GLN A 89 8.45 -2.94 -9.02
CA GLN A 89 8.96 -3.00 -10.39
C GLN A 89 9.94 -4.16 -10.62
N SER A 90 10.86 -4.43 -9.70
CA SER A 90 11.80 -5.55 -9.82
C SER A 90 11.11 -6.91 -9.74
N THR A 91 10.14 -7.06 -8.83
CA THR A 91 9.31 -8.28 -8.75
C THR A 91 8.57 -8.54 -10.06
N TYR A 92 8.22 -7.51 -10.85
CA TYR A 92 7.58 -7.71 -12.17
C TYR A 92 8.45 -8.49 -13.13
N LEU A 93 9.70 -8.06 -13.20
CA LEU A 93 10.63 -8.49 -14.21
C LEU A 93 10.96 -9.96 -14.00
N ILE A 94 10.81 -10.42 -12.75
CA ILE A 94 11.07 -11.78 -12.31
C ILE A 94 9.77 -12.62 -12.27
N SER A 95 8.61 -11.99 -12.13
CA SER A 95 7.33 -12.71 -12.10
C SER A 95 7.00 -13.34 -13.47
N PRO A 96 6.48 -14.58 -13.51
CA PRO A 96 6.06 -15.21 -14.76
C PRO A 96 5.03 -14.34 -15.49
N GLN A 97 5.35 -13.93 -16.71
CA GLN A 97 4.42 -13.19 -17.54
C GLN A 97 3.59 -14.17 -18.36
N ARG A 98 2.27 -14.23 -18.11
CA ARG A 98 1.37 -14.84 -19.09
C ARG A 98 1.41 -13.94 -20.33
N ARG A 99 1.98 -14.45 -21.42
CA ARG A 99 1.77 -13.86 -22.76
C ARG A 99 0.27 -13.90 -23.02
N SER A 100 -0.35 -12.72 -23.09
CA SER A 100 -1.69 -12.55 -23.65
C SER A 100 -1.64 -12.77 -25.15
#